data_AF-A0A2S2PX03-F1
#
_entry.id   AF-A0A2S2PX03-F1
#
_cell.length_a   1.000
_cell.length_b   1.000
_cell.length_c   1.000
_cell.angle_alpha   90.00
_cell.angle_beta   90.00
_cell.angle_gamma   90.00
#
_symmetry.space_group_name_H-M   'P 1'
#
loop_
_entity.id
_entity.type
_entity.pdbx_description
1 polymer ?
#
loop_
_entity_poly.entity_id
_entity_poly.type
_entity_poly.pdbx_seq_one_letter_code
_entity_poly.pdbx_strand_id
1 'polypeptide(L)'
;MIYQINCTSDYNKLLNSVKNCPSIQYPQYVTFIKRLQSLNKFPSSLPDKLQLSEAGFFGKTRDSVQCFHCGLILSNWLIGDCPFREHAKFSNNCTFLLLSKGANFINDVTNKFKYKNLSFNCCNMHNYSPCDEVDK
;
A
#
# COMPACT_ATOMS: atom_id res chain seq x y z
N MET A 1 32.33 8.57 -15.55
CA MET A 1 32.17 8.26 -14.10
C MET A 1 30.86 7.54 -13.94
N ILE A 2 30.90 6.22 -13.82
CA ILE A 2 29.70 5.40 -13.62
C ILE A 2 29.31 5.56 -12.16
N TYR A 3 28.16 6.17 -11.89
CA TYR A 3 27.61 6.26 -10.53
C TYR A 3 27.35 4.83 -10.04
N GLN A 4 28.22 4.34 -9.15
CA GLN A 4 27.96 3.13 -8.39
C GLN A 4 26.87 3.47 -7.36
N ILE A 5 25.63 3.12 -7.67
CA ILE A 5 24.53 3.11 -6.70
C ILE A 5 24.81 1.96 -5.74
N ASN A 6 25.56 2.24 -4.67
CA ASN A 6 25.73 1.33 -3.56
C ASN A 6 24.49 1.38 -2.66
N CYS A 7 23.38 0.78 -3.13
CA CYS A 7 22.19 0.51 -2.32
C CYS A 7 22.08 -1.00 -2.08
N THR A 8 23.11 -1.58 -1.47
CA THR A 8 23.25 -3.03 -1.28
C THR A 8 22.30 -3.61 -0.23
N SER A 9 21.78 -2.78 0.68
CA SER A 9 20.81 -3.20 1.71
C SER A 9 19.41 -3.43 1.15
N ASP A 10 18.95 -2.55 0.26
CA ASP A 10 17.64 -2.69 -0.40
C ASP A 10 17.63 -3.83 -1.40
N TYR A 11 18.73 -4.06 -2.12
CA TYR A 11 18.79 -5.16 -3.11
C TYR A 11 18.61 -6.55 -2.48
N ASN A 12 19.27 -6.83 -1.35
CA ASN A 12 19.14 -8.14 -0.70
C ASN A 12 17.75 -8.34 -0.07
N LYS A 13 17.16 -7.27 0.49
CA LYS A 13 15.78 -7.30 1.02
C LYS A 13 14.76 -7.49 -0.11
N LEU A 14 14.97 -6.82 -1.23
CA LEU A 14 14.18 -6.97 -2.45
C LEU A 14 14.29 -8.39 -3.00
N LEU A 15 15.51 -8.91 -3.17
CA LEU A 15 15.76 -10.26 -3.66
C LEU A 15 15.11 -11.33 -2.78
N ASN A 16 15.25 -11.23 -1.46
CA ASN A 16 14.64 -12.20 -0.55
C ASN A 16 13.11 -12.11 -0.57
N SER A 17 12.55 -10.90 -0.69
CA SER A 17 11.10 -10.71 -0.84
C SER A 17 10.58 -11.24 -2.17
N VAL A 18 11.35 -11.12 -3.25
CA VAL A 18 11.00 -11.67 -4.57
C VAL A 18 11.13 -13.20 -4.59
N LYS A 19 12.20 -13.76 -4.01
CA LYS A 19 12.42 -15.23 -3.96
C LYS A 19 11.40 -15.96 -3.10
N ASN A 20 10.94 -15.34 -2.01
CA ASN A 20 9.93 -15.90 -1.11
C ASN A 20 8.52 -15.37 -1.38
N CYS A 21 8.32 -14.68 -2.52
CA CYS A 21 7.05 -14.05 -2.84
C CYS A 21 5.99 -15.11 -3.15
N PRO A 22 4.81 -15.06 -2.53
CA PRO A 22 3.68 -15.84 -3.03
C PRO A 22 3.36 -15.37 -4.45
N SER A 23 3.06 -16.31 -5.34
CA SER A 23 2.57 -16.01 -6.70
C SER A 23 1.44 -14.98 -6.64
N ILE A 24 1.36 -14.11 -7.65
CA ILE A 24 0.26 -13.13 -7.78
C ILE A 24 -1.08 -13.84 -7.53
N GLN A 25 -1.80 -13.41 -6.50
CA GLN A 25 -2.99 -14.14 -6.05
C GLN A 25 -4.18 -13.97 -6.99
N TYR A 26 -4.29 -12.82 -7.67
CA TYR A 26 -5.36 -12.51 -8.61
C TYR A 26 -4.80 -11.97 -9.94
N PRO A 27 -4.29 -12.84 -10.83
CA PRO A 27 -3.65 -12.45 -12.08
C PRO A 27 -4.54 -11.62 -13.03
N GLN A 28 -5.86 -11.82 -12.98
CA GLN A 28 -6.82 -11.08 -13.80
C GLN A 28 -6.90 -9.57 -13.47
N TYR A 29 -6.35 -9.16 -12.32
CA TYR A 29 -6.32 -7.77 -11.84
C TYR A 29 -4.90 -7.17 -11.81
N VAL A 30 -3.94 -7.77 -12.52
CA VAL A 30 -2.55 -7.28 -12.61
C VAL A 30 -2.46 -5.90 -13.24
N THR A 31 -3.30 -5.62 -14.24
CA THR A 31 -3.29 -4.32 -14.91
C THR A 31 -4.09 -3.28 -14.13
N PHE A 32 -3.59 -2.04 -14.13
CA PHE A 32 -4.27 -0.90 -13.53
C PHE A 32 -5.71 -0.75 -14.05
N ILE A 33 -5.91 -0.87 -15.37
CA ILE A 33 -7.22 -0.72 -16.00
C ILE A 33 -8.22 -1.77 -15.50
N LYS A 34 -7.81 -3.03 -15.32
CA LYS A 34 -8.70 -4.08 -14.78
C LYS A 34 -9.11 -3.78 -13.34
N ARG A 35 -8.20 -3.22 -12.54
CA ARG A 35 -8.51 -2.77 -11.18
C ARG A 35 -9.50 -1.61 -11.18
N LEU A 36 -9.24 -0.58 -11.98
CA LEU A 36 -10.11 0.59 -12.07
C LEU A 36 -11.52 0.21 -12.52
N GLN A 37 -11.66 -0.63 -13.56
CA GLN A 37 -12.94 -1.12 -14.05
C GLN A 37 -13.73 -1.90 -12.99
N SER A 38 -13.06 -2.62 -12.09
CA SER A 38 -13.73 -3.39 -11.03
C SER A 38 -14.41 -2.50 -9.97
N LEU A 39 -13.99 -1.24 -9.85
CA LEU A 39 -14.48 -0.29 -8.83
C LEU A 39 -15.73 0.47 -9.27
N ASN A 40 -16.34 0.13 -10.40
CA ASN A 40 -17.55 0.80 -10.89
C ASN A 40 -18.70 0.78 -9.86
N LYS A 41 -18.84 -0.32 -9.10
CA LYS A 41 -19.87 -0.48 -8.06
C LYS A 41 -19.43 -0.04 -6.66
N PHE A 42 -18.17 0.34 -6.49
CA PHE A 42 -17.64 0.83 -5.22
C PHE A 42 -18.19 2.24 -4.97
N PRO A 43 -18.64 2.56 -3.74
CA PRO A 43 -19.25 3.84 -3.43
C PRO A 43 -18.28 4.98 -3.73
N SER A 44 -18.82 6.09 -4.24
CA SER A 44 -18.04 7.30 -4.52
C SER A 44 -17.64 8.06 -3.25
N SER A 45 -18.11 7.63 -2.08
CA SER A 45 -17.95 8.32 -0.80
C SER A 45 -16.57 8.13 -0.14
N LEU A 46 -15.52 7.92 -0.95
CA LEU A 46 -14.10 7.76 -0.58
C LEU A 46 -13.69 6.33 -0.20
N PRO A 47 -12.43 5.93 -0.51
CA PRO A 47 -11.35 6.68 -1.16
C PRO A 47 -11.49 6.77 -2.68
N ASP A 48 -10.68 7.62 -3.30
CA ASP A 48 -10.65 7.77 -4.76
C ASP A 48 -10.31 6.44 -5.48
N LYS A 49 -11.05 6.15 -6.55
CA LYS A 49 -10.94 4.87 -7.29
C LYS A 49 -9.60 4.73 -8.01
N LEU A 50 -9.00 5.85 -8.45
CA LEU A 50 -7.68 5.83 -9.07
C LEU A 50 -6.63 5.50 -8.02
N GLN A 51 -6.66 6.18 -6.86
CA GLN A 51 -5.72 5.91 -5.76
C GLN A 51 -5.82 4.46 -5.24
N LEU A 52 -7.04 3.91 -5.14
CA LEU A 52 -7.25 2.49 -4.82
C LEU A 52 -6.58 1.58 -5.86
N SER A 53 -6.80 1.87 -7.15
CA SER A 53 -6.24 1.08 -8.25
C SER A 53 -4.71 1.19 -8.33
N GLU A 54 -4.14 2.36 -8.06
CA GLU A 54 -2.69 2.58 -7.97
C GLU A 54 -2.08 1.78 -6.82
N ALA A 55 -2.75 1.75 -5.66
CA ALA A 55 -2.35 0.98 -4.49
C ALA A 55 -2.55 -0.55 -4.62
N GLY A 56 -2.96 -1.02 -5.81
CA GLY A 56 -3.07 -2.43 -6.13
C GLY A 56 -4.43 -3.05 -5.79
N PHE A 57 -5.43 -2.24 -5.45
CA PHE A 57 -6.74 -2.72 -5.05
C PHE A 57 -7.74 -2.83 -6.20
N PHE A 58 -8.52 -3.92 -6.21
CA PHE A 58 -9.70 -4.10 -7.06
C PHE A 58 -10.96 -4.26 -6.17
N GLY A 59 -12.15 -4.01 -6.71
CA GLY A 59 -13.42 -4.15 -5.98
C GLY A 59 -13.74 -5.63 -5.69
N LYS A 60 -13.85 -5.99 -4.41
CA LYS A 60 -14.24 -7.36 -3.99
C LYS A 60 -15.73 -7.44 -3.71
N THR A 61 -16.27 -6.47 -2.98
CA THR A 61 -17.70 -6.32 -2.71
C THR A 61 -18.10 -4.86 -2.94
N ARG A 62 -19.32 -4.48 -2.54
CA ARG A 62 -19.75 -3.08 -2.62
C ARG A 62 -18.90 -2.17 -1.73
N ASP A 63 -18.50 -2.63 -0.55
CA ASP A 63 -17.85 -1.78 0.46
C ASP A 63 -16.43 -2.24 0.81
N SER A 64 -15.87 -3.16 0.02
CA SER A 64 -14.52 -3.66 0.23
C SER A 64 -13.73 -3.83 -1.05
N VAL A 65 -12.43 -3.63 -0.90
CA VAL A 65 -11.44 -3.81 -1.96
C VAL A 65 -10.43 -4.88 -1.56
N GLN A 66 -9.74 -5.45 -2.55
CA GLN A 66 -8.75 -6.49 -2.33
C GLN A 66 -7.50 -6.27 -3.17
N CYS A 67 -6.32 -6.48 -2.59
CA CYS A 67 -5.07 -6.37 -3.34
C CYS A 67 -4.92 -7.55 -4.30
N PHE A 68 -4.57 -7.28 -5.56
CA PHE A 68 -4.36 -8.33 -6.55
C PHE A 68 -3.14 -9.22 -6.25
N HIS A 69 -2.12 -8.69 -5.58
CA HIS A 69 -0.88 -9.41 -5.34
C HIS A 69 -0.90 -10.20 -4.02
N CYS A 70 -1.15 -9.54 -2.88
CA CYS A 70 -1.09 -10.16 -1.56
C CYS A 70 -2.46 -10.59 -1.00
N GLY A 71 -3.56 -10.24 -1.68
CA GLY A 71 -4.91 -10.58 -1.25
C GLY A 71 -5.42 -9.85 -0.01
N LEU A 72 -4.71 -8.84 0.50
CA LEU A 72 -5.19 -7.97 1.58
C LEU A 72 -6.56 -7.42 1.23
N ILE A 73 -7.54 -7.58 2.12
CA ILE A 73 -8.90 -7.05 1.98
C ILE A 73 -9.06 -5.89 2.95
N LEU A 74 -9.56 -4.76 2.47
CA LEU A 74 -9.86 -3.58 3.27
C LEU A 74 -11.29 -3.09 3.03
N SER A 75 -11.92 -2.56 4.07
CA SER A 75 -13.27 -1.99 4.09
C SER A 75 -13.34 -0.89 5.14
N ASN A 76 -14.50 -0.24 5.30
CA ASN A 76 -14.73 0.81 6.32
C ASN A 76 -13.75 1.99 6.20
N TRP A 77 -13.48 2.41 4.97
CA TRP A 77 -12.59 3.53 4.67
C TRP A 77 -13.12 4.84 5.25
N LEU A 78 -12.23 5.64 5.83
CA LEU A 78 -12.51 6.96 6.36
C LEU A 78 -12.09 8.05 5.36
N ILE A 79 -12.70 9.23 5.53
CA ILE A 79 -12.31 10.43 4.80
C ILE A 79 -10.84 10.73 5.11
N GLY A 80 -10.01 10.80 4.07
CA GLY A 80 -8.58 11.09 4.19
C GLY A 80 -7.69 9.85 4.36
N ASP A 81 -8.25 8.64 4.40
CA ASP A 81 -7.44 7.42 4.37
C ASP A 81 -6.66 7.32 3.06
N CYS A 82 -5.37 6.99 3.19
CA CYS A 82 -4.45 6.86 2.06
C CYS A 82 -4.30 5.38 1.68
N PRO A 83 -4.73 4.93 0.48
CA PRO A 83 -4.72 3.51 0.11
C PRO A 83 -3.35 2.83 0.26
N PHE A 84 -2.25 3.48 -0.14
CA PHE A 84 -0.91 2.93 0.04
C PHE A 84 -0.48 2.81 1.51
N ARG A 85 -0.88 3.74 2.38
CA ARG A 85 -0.54 3.68 3.81
C ARG A 85 -1.34 2.59 4.51
N GLU A 86 -2.63 2.47 4.22
CA GLU A 86 -3.44 1.37 4.77
C GLU A 86 -2.96 0.01 4.24
N HIS A 87 -2.51 -0.06 2.98
CA HIS A 87 -1.85 -1.26 2.45
C HIS A 87 -0.58 -1.59 3.26
N ALA A 88 0.32 -0.64 3.47
CA ALA A 88 1.55 -0.87 4.25
C ALA A 88 1.29 -1.22 5.73
N LYS A 89 0.26 -0.62 6.33
CA LYS A 89 -0.18 -0.90 7.69
C LYS A 89 -0.58 -2.36 7.89
N PHE A 90 -1.35 -2.92 6.95
CA PHE A 90 -1.96 -4.24 7.09
C PHE A 90 -1.26 -5.35 6.29
N SER A 91 -0.38 -5.01 5.35
CA SER A 91 0.40 -5.97 4.56
C SER A 91 1.77 -5.39 4.14
N ASN A 92 2.65 -5.18 5.12
CA ASN A 92 3.99 -4.63 4.93
C ASN A 92 4.97 -5.53 4.17
N ASN A 93 4.62 -6.80 3.94
CA ASN A 93 5.45 -7.76 3.18
C ASN A 93 4.93 -7.98 1.75
N CYS A 94 3.97 -7.18 1.29
CA CYS A 94 3.45 -7.27 -0.08
C CYS A 94 4.54 -6.86 -1.09
N THR A 95 4.94 -7.76 -1.98
CA THR A 95 5.99 -7.48 -2.97
C THR A 95 5.56 -6.42 -3.99
N PHE A 96 4.27 -6.36 -4.35
CA PHE A 96 3.76 -5.26 -5.18
C PHE A 96 4.01 -3.92 -4.46
N LEU A 97 3.61 -3.83 -3.20
CA LEU A 97 3.77 -2.61 -2.41
C LEU A 97 5.25 -2.22 -2.27
N LEU A 98 6.13 -3.20 -2.00
CA LEU A 98 7.57 -3.00 -1.92
C LEU A 98 8.14 -2.44 -3.23
N LEU A 99 7.74 -3.00 -4.37
CA LEU A 99 8.17 -2.52 -5.70
C LEU A 99 7.58 -1.15 -6.03
N SER A 100 6.36 -0.85 -5.58
CA SER A 100 5.69 0.42 -5.89
C SER A 100 6.15 1.59 -5.01
N LYS A 101 6.46 1.36 -3.73
CA LYS A 101 6.73 2.44 -2.76
C LYS A 101 8.09 2.34 -2.04
N GLY A 102 8.79 1.21 -2.16
CA GLY A 102 10.09 1.00 -1.52
C GLY A 102 10.02 0.64 -0.03
N ALA A 103 11.16 0.14 0.49
CA ALA A 103 11.25 -0.33 1.87
C ALA A 103 11.16 0.80 2.90
N ASN A 104 11.69 1.99 2.58
CA ASN A 104 11.67 3.15 3.49
C ASN A 104 10.23 3.58 3.81
N PHE A 105 9.39 3.75 2.77
CA PHE A 105 7.98 4.06 2.94
C PHE A 105 7.27 3.05 3.87
N ILE A 106 7.48 1.76 3.63
CA ILE A 106 6.86 0.69 4.43
C ILE A 106 7.34 0.74 5.89
N ASN A 107 8.65 0.90 6.10
CA ASN A 107 9.22 0.99 7.44
C ASN A 107 8.69 2.23 8.20
N ASP A 108 8.61 3.38 7.53
CA ASP A 108 8.11 4.62 8.16
C ASP A 108 6.65 4.50 8.59
N VAL A 109 5.82 3.93 7.72
CA VAL A 109 4.41 3.69 8.01
C VAL A 109 4.27 2.70 9.18
N THR A 110 4.95 1.55 9.12
CA THR A 110 4.85 0.50 10.15
C THR A 110 5.40 0.94 11.52
N ASN A 111 6.51 1.68 11.55
CA ASN A 111 7.07 2.22 12.78
C ASN A 111 6.11 3.21 13.43
N LYS A 112 5.54 4.15 12.66
CA LYS A 112 4.52 5.08 13.17
C LYS A 112 3.31 4.36 13.78
N PHE A 113 2.87 3.25 13.19
CA PHE A 113 1.80 2.43 13.76
C PHE A 113 2.20 1.72 15.06
N LYS A 114 3.42 1.17 15.15
CA LYS A 114 3.92 0.57 16.39
C LYS A 114 3.96 1.60 17.53
N TYR A 115 4.44 2.81 17.26
CA TYR A 115 4.52 3.87 18.28
C TYR A 115 3.12 4.38 18.71
N LYS A 116 2.15 4.47 17.80
CA LYS A 116 0.75 4.82 18.16
C LYS A 116 0.08 3.75 19.04
N ASN A 117 0.41 2.48 18.85
CA ASN A 117 -0.13 1.39 19.67
C ASN A 117 0.60 1.22 21.02
N LEU A 118 1.82 1.78 21.16
CA LEU A 118 2.57 1.84 22.41
C LEU A 118 2.21 3.07 23.26
N SER A 119 1.62 4.10 22.67
CA SER A 119 1.20 5.33 23.35
C SER A 119 -0.32 5.37 23.55
N PHE A 120 -0.90 4.41 24.29
CA PHE A 120 -2.17 4.66 24.98
C PHE A 120 -1.87 5.43 26.27
N ASN A 121 -1.54 6.71 26.11
CA ASN A 121 -1.93 7.75 27.05
C ASN A 121 -1.73 9.14 26.42
N CYS A 122 -2.82 9.88 26.42
CA CYS A 122 -2.98 11.30 26.11
C CYS A 122 -3.09 11.72 24.63
N CYS A 123 -4.14 12.50 24.38
CA CYS A 123 -4.70 13.02 23.15
C CYS A 123 -3.73 13.63 22.11
N ASN A 124 -4.24 13.62 20.88
CA ASN A 124 -3.88 14.42 19.70
C ASN A 124 -2.70 13.94 18.85
N MET A 125 -2.95 13.79 17.54
CA MET A 125 -2.31 14.64 16.52
C MET A 125 -2.89 14.33 15.12
N HIS A 126 -3.62 15.33 14.61
CA HIS A 126 -3.92 15.51 13.19
C HIS A 126 -2.64 15.96 12.47
N ASN A 127 -1.79 15.03 12.02
CA ASN A 127 -0.68 15.35 11.12
C ASN A 127 -0.46 14.19 10.14
N TYR A 128 -1.41 13.98 9.24
CA TYR A 128 -1.17 13.17 8.06
C TYR A 128 -0.80 14.10 6.90
N SER A 129 0.48 14.10 6.52
CA SER A 129 0.91 14.66 5.23
C SER A 129 0.18 13.94 4.10
N PRO A 130 -0.34 14.66 3.09
CA PRO A 130 -0.99 14.09 1.91
C PRO A 130 -0.10 13.05 1.21
N CYS A 131 -0.72 12.11 0.50
CA CYS A 131 -0.04 11.01 -0.20
C CYS A 131 0.84 11.46 -1.37
N ASP A 132 0.86 12.77 -1.67
CA ASP A 132 1.43 13.36 -2.89
C ASP A 132 2.74 14.12 -2.66
N GLU A 133 3.33 14.09 -1.46
CA GLU A 133 4.71 14.59 -1.29
C GLU A 133 5.68 13.54 -1.83
N VAL A 134 5.92 13.67 -3.14
CA VAL A 134 6.92 12.95 -3.92
C VAL A 134 8.31 13.33 -3.42
N ASP A 135 9.01 12.38 -2.81
CA ASP A 135 10.46 12.41 -2.68
C ASP A 135 11.06 12.53 -4.09
N LYS A 136 11.54 13.73 -4.43
CA LYS A 136 12.39 14.02 -5.60
C LYS A 136 13.86 13.83 -5.24
#